data_AF-A0AAD8VZ27-F1
#
_entry.id   AF-A0AAD8VZ27-F1
#
_cell.length_a   1.000
_cell.length_b   1.000
_cell.length_c   1.000
_cell.angle_alpha   90.00
_cell.angle_beta   90.00
_cell.angle_gamma   90.00
#
_symmetry.space_group_name_H-M   'P 1'
#
loop_
_entity.id
_entity.type
_entity.pdbx_description
1 polymer ?
#
loop_
_entity_poly.entity_id
_entity_poly.type
_entity_poly.pdbx_seq_one_letter_code
_entity_poly.pdbx_strand_id
1 'polypeptide(L)'
;MMAMAQHLLAAADRYDIERLKIICEGKLSGGIDVDTAAATLALAELHGCEQLKAKCIDFIVRSPAVLDTVLATEGYKNLQASCLSVLTDMLARATKKNVV
;
A
#
# COMPACT_ATOMS: atom_id res chain seq x y z
N MET A 1 -6.05 -14.35 5.95
CA MET A 1 -4.78 -14.15 6.69
C MET A 1 -4.29 -12.70 6.67
N MET A 2 -4.50 -11.94 5.58
CA MET A 2 -4.13 -10.51 5.51
C MET A 2 -4.82 -9.65 6.59
N ALA A 3 -6.13 -9.84 6.83
CA ALA A 3 -6.87 -9.08 7.85
C ALA A 3 -6.22 -9.15 9.25
N MET A 4 -5.67 -10.30 9.63
CA MET A 4 -4.96 -10.45 10.91
C MET A 4 -3.65 -9.65 10.94
N ALA A 5 -2.90 -9.64 9.84
CA ALA A 5 -1.68 -8.84 9.73
C ALA A 5 -1.99 -7.33 9.74
N GLN A 6 -3.14 -6.92 9.20
CA GLN A 6 -3.61 -5.54 9.25
C GLN A 6 -3.97 -5.10 10.68
N HIS A 7 -4.74 -5.92 11.41
CA HIS A 7 -5.05 -5.65 12.82
C HIS A 7 -3.80 -5.64 13.69
N LEU A 8 -2.86 -6.54 13.42
CA LEU A 8 -1.60 -6.62 14.16
C LEU A 8 -0.68 -5.43 13.85
N LEU A 9 -0.67 -4.93 12.62
CA LEU A 9 0.02 -3.69 12.25
C LEU A 9 -0.56 -2.49 13.00
N ALA A 10 -1.89 -2.37 13.04
CA ALA A 10 -2.56 -1.29 13.76
C ALA A 10 -2.28 -1.32 15.27
N ALA A 11 -2.23 -2.52 15.85
CA ALA A 11 -1.82 -2.70 17.25
C ALA A 11 -0.34 -2.37 17.44
N ALA A 12 0.55 -2.85 16.57
CA ALA A 12 1.98 -2.58 16.64
C ALA A 12 2.28 -1.07 16.59
N ASP A 13 1.59 -0.35 15.71
CA ASP A 13 1.70 1.11 15.58
C ASP A 13 1.16 1.84 16.83
N ARG A 14 -0.01 1.43 17.34
CA ARG A 14 -0.61 2.01 18.55
C ARG A 14 0.23 1.79 19.82
N TYR A 15 0.94 0.67 19.92
CA TYR A 15 1.75 0.30 21.08
C TYR A 15 3.26 0.53 20.87
N ASP A 16 3.64 1.15 19.74
CA ASP A 16 5.03 1.44 19.36
C ASP A 16 5.96 0.21 19.40
N ILE A 17 5.43 -0.95 18.98
CA ILE A 17 6.16 -2.21 18.91
C ILE A 17 6.80 -2.34 17.52
N GLU A 18 7.89 -1.60 17.31
CA GLU A 18 8.57 -1.48 16.01
C GLU A 18 8.93 -2.84 15.38
N ARG A 19 9.42 -3.79 16.19
CA ARG A 19 9.75 -5.14 15.71
C ARG A 19 8.54 -5.91 15.17
N LEU A 20 7.36 -5.70 15.76
CA LEU A 20 6.12 -6.32 15.29
C LEU A 20 5.62 -5.65 14.01
N LYS A 21 5.80 -4.33 13.90
CA LYS A 21 5.50 -3.55 12.70
C LYS A 21 6.27 -4.08 11.49
N ILE A 22 7.59 -4.27 11.62
CA ILE A 22 8.46 -4.83 10.57
C ILE A 22 7.99 -6.24 10.13
N ILE A 23 7.62 -7.10 11.07
CA ILE A 23 7.12 -8.46 10.75
C ILE A 23 5.80 -8.39 9.97
N CYS A 24 4.90 -7.49 10.37
CA CYS A 24 3.62 -7.30 9.69
C CYS A 24 3.82 -6.74 8.28
N GLU A 25 4.71 -5.75 8.11
CA GLU A 25 5.10 -5.23 6.80
C GLU A 25 5.66 -6.31 5.88
N GLY A 26 6.55 -7.18 6.39
CA GLY A 26 7.07 -8.31 5.63
C GLY A 26 5.97 -9.22 5.12
N LYS A 27 5.03 -9.61 5.99
CA LYS A 27 3.90 -10.48 5.63
C LYS A 27 2.92 -9.83 4.65
N LEU A 28 2.60 -8.55 4.86
CA LEU A 28 1.72 -7.80 3.96
C LEU A 28 2.36 -7.60 2.59
N SER A 29 3.67 -7.34 2.54
CA SER A 29 4.39 -7.16 1.27
C SER A 29 4.46 -8.42 0.41
N GLY A 30 4.44 -9.61 1.03
CA GLY A 30 4.41 -10.88 0.30
C GLY A 30 3.04 -11.29 -0.21
N GLY A 31 1.96 -10.60 0.20
CA GLY A 31 0.57 -10.89 -0.17
C GLY A 31 -0.09 -9.80 -1.02
N ILE A 32 0.69 -8.89 -1.61
CA ILE A 32 0.19 -7.84 -2.49
C ILE A 32 -0.28 -8.47 -3.79
N ASP A 33 -1.56 -8.27 -4.08
CA ASP A 33 -2.21 -8.63 -5.33
C ASP A 33 -3.09 -7.47 -5.80
N VAL A 34 -3.63 -7.54 -7.01
CA VAL A 34 -4.43 -6.47 -7.63
C VAL A 34 -5.57 -6.00 -6.71
N ASP A 35 -6.29 -6.93 -6.09
CA ASP A 35 -7.41 -6.63 -5.20
C ASP A 35 -6.98 -6.10 -3.82
N THR A 36 -5.79 -6.50 -3.36
CA THR A 36 -5.30 -6.19 -2.00
C THR A 36 -4.33 -5.02 -1.96
N ALA A 37 -3.78 -4.61 -3.11
CA ALA A 37 -2.77 -3.56 -3.20
C ALA A 37 -3.29 -2.21 -2.70
N ALA A 38 -4.49 -1.81 -3.11
CA ALA A 38 -5.10 -0.55 -2.67
C ALA A 38 -5.38 -0.52 -1.16
N ALA A 39 -5.94 -1.61 -0.61
CA ALA A 39 -6.23 -1.72 0.82
C ALA A 39 -4.94 -1.76 1.68
N THR A 40 -3.90 -2.45 1.19
CA THR A 40 -2.61 -2.55 1.88
C THR A 40 -1.86 -1.22 1.85
N LEU A 41 -1.95 -0.49 0.73
CA LEU A 41 -1.41 0.86 0.59
C LEU A 41 -2.10 1.85 1.53
N ALA A 42 -3.43 1.78 1.66
CA ALA A 42 -4.19 2.62 2.61
C ALA A 42 -3.68 2.46 4.04
N LEU A 43 -3.42 1.20 4.45
CA LEU A 43 -2.91 0.90 5.78
C LEU A 43 -1.47 1.33 5.97
N ALA A 44 -0.64 1.20 4.92
CA ALA A 44 0.73 1.66 4.98
C ALA A 44 0.81 3.18 5.17
N GLU A 45 -0.06 3.94 4.49
CA GLU A 45 -0.19 5.38 4.71
C GLU A 45 -0.68 5.69 6.13
N LEU A 46 -1.76 5.03 6.57
CA LEU A 46 -2.38 5.27 7.87
C LEU A 46 -1.42 5.07 9.05
N HIS A 47 -0.56 4.04 8.95
CA HIS A 47 0.37 3.66 10.00
C HIS A 47 1.82 4.11 9.71
N GLY A 48 2.06 5.00 8.74
CA GLY A 48 3.40 5.51 8.42
C GLY A 48 4.43 4.42 8.06
N CYS A 49 3.99 3.34 7.41
CA CYS A 49 4.85 2.23 7.00
C CYS A 49 5.45 2.50 5.61
N GLU A 50 6.46 3.37 5.56
CA GLU A 50 7.04 3.87 4.31
C GLU A 50 7.56 2.76 3.37
N GLN A 51 8.15 1.68 3.92
CA GLN A 51 8.66 0.58 3.09
C GLN A 51 7.53 -0.22 2.44
N LEU A 52 6.46 -0.52 3.20
CA LEU A 52 5.28 -1.19 2.67
C LEU A 52 4.58 -0.32 1.61
N LYS A 53 4.45 0.98 1.89
CA LYS A 53 3.90 1.97 0.96
C LYS A 53 4.67 1.97 -0.36
N ALA A 54 6.01 2.05 -0.31
CA ALA A 54 6.84 2.02 -1.50
C ALA A 54 6.64 0.74 -2.32
N LYS A 55 6.62 -0.43 -1.68
CA LYS A 55 6.38 -1.73 -2.36
C LYS A 55 5.00 -1.82 -3.01
N CYS A 56 3.95 -1.33 -2.32
CA CYS A 56 2.61 -1.28 -2.88
C CYS A 56 2.55 -0.37 -4.11
N ILE A 57 3.15 0.83 -4.05
CA ILE A 57 3.18 1.72 -5.20
C ILE A 57 3.96 1.09 -6.35
N ASP A 58 5.14 0.51 -6.07
CA ASP A 58 5.99 -0.14 -7.08
C ASP A 58 5.28 -1.30 -7.79
N PHE A 59 4.45 -2.05 -7.07
CA PHE A 59 3.59 -3.10 -7.64
C PHE A 59 2.52 -2.52 -8.55
N ILE A 60 1.81 -1.47 -8.10
CA ILE A 60 0.70 -0.85 -8.83
C ILE A 60 1.21 -0.19 -10.11
N VAL A 61 2.35 0.51 -10.05
CA VAL A 61 3.00 1.15 -11.20
C VAL A 61 3.95 0.21 -11.95
N ARG A 62 3.85 -1.11 -11.74
CA ARG A 62 4.72 -2.11 -12.41
C ARG A 62 4.37 -2.28 -13.88
N SER A 63 3.08 -2.27 -14.22
CA SER A 63 2.62 -2.28 -15.60
C SER A 63 1.34 -1.46 -15.74
N PRO A 64 1.07 -0.88 -16.94
CA PRO A 64 -0.19 -0.18 -17.20
C PRO A 64 -1.42 -1.05 -16.98
N ALA A 65 -1.33 -2.35 -17.29
CA ALA A 65 -2.44 -3.28 -17.09
C ALA A 65 -2.75 -3.50 -15.60
N VAL A 66 -1.74 -3.59 -14.73
CA VAL A 66 -1.93 -3.70 -13.27
C VAL A 66 -2.45 -2.38 -12.70
N LEU A 67 -1.97 -1.25 -13.23
CA LEU A 67 -2.47 0.05 -12.84
C LEU A 67 -3.97 0.18 -13.16
N ASP A 68 -4.38 -0.10 -14.40
CA ASP A 68 -5.78 0.00 -14.82
C ASP A 68 -6.69 -0.94 -14.02
N THR A 69 -6.24 -2.16 -13.72
CA THR A 69 -7.05 -3.09 -12.91
C THR A 69 -7.17 -2.61 -11.47
N VAL A 70 -6.10 -2.11 -10.85
CA VAL A 70 -6.14 -1.54 -9.49
C VAL A 70 -7.03 -0.29 -9.46
N LEU A 71 -6.91 0.61 -10.44
CA LEU A 71 -7.75 1.81 -10.57
C LEU A 71 -9.24 1.48 -10.69
N ALA A 72 -9.57 0.35 -11.34
CA ALA A 72 -10.94 -0.12 -11.48
C ALA A 72 -11.51 -0.74 -10.18
N THR A 73 -10.66 -1.09 -9.20
CA THR A 73 -11.14 -1.69 -7.94
C THR A 73 -11.87 -0.68 -7.05
N GLU A 74 -12.90 -1.15 -6.36
CA GLU A 74 -13.55 -0.37 -5.29
C GLU A 74 -12.57 -0.03 -4.15
N GLY A 75 -11.57 -0.88 -3.91
CA GLY A 75 -10.51 -0.62 -2.94
C GLY A 75 -9.74 0.67 -3.24
N TYR A 76 -9.44 0.93 -4.51
CA TYR A 76 -8.75 2.16 -4.92
C TYR A 76 -9.64 3.40 -4.83
N LYS A 77 -10.92 3.29 -5.21
CA LYS A 77 -11.88 4.41 -5.07
C LYS A 77 -12.04 4.83 -3.60
N ASN A 78 -12.13 3.86 -2.70
CA ASN A 78 -12.21 4.12 -1.25
C ASN A 78 -10.91 4.73 -0.70
N LEU A 79 -9.75 4.28 -1.20
CA LEU A 79 -8.45 4.88 -0.89
C LEU A 79 -8.38 6.34 -1.34
N GLN A 80 -8.82 6.65 -2.57
CA GLN A 80 -8.85 8.02 -3.10
C GLN A 80 -9.73 8.95 -2.25
N ALA A 81 -10.87 8.46 -1.74
CA ALA A 81 -11.74 9.24 -0.87
C ALA A 81 -11.12 9.52 0.51
N SER A 82 -10.25 8.62 0.98
CA SER A 82 -9.68 8.68 2.34
C SER A 82 -8.31 9.35 2.40
N CYS A 83 -7.50 9.26 1.33
CA CYS A 83 -6.08 9.66 1.34
C CYS A 83 -5.63 10.28 0.01
N LEU A 84 -5.69 11.62 -0.09
CA LEU A 84 -5.24 12.35 -1.30
C LEU A 84 -3.70 12.35 -1.46
N SER A 85 -2.94 12.28 -0.36
CA SER A 85 -1.47 12.26 -0.33
C SER A 85 -0.87 11.05 -1.06
N VAL A 86 -1.56 9.91 -1.01
CA VAL A 86 -1.13 8.67 -1.66
C VAL A 86 -1.16 8.81 -3.19
N LEU A 87 -2.14 9.56 -3.72
CA LEU A 87 -2.26 9.81 -5.17
C LEU A 87 -1.10 10.65 -5.69
N THR A 88 -0.70 11.68 -4.93
CA THR A 88 0.45 12.52 -5.28
C THR A 88 1.75 11.71 -5.30
N ASP A 89 1.95 10.80 -4.36
CA ASP A 89 3.13 9.91 -4.33
C ASP A 89 3.13 8.88 -5.45
N MET A 90 1.96 8.33 -5.81
CA MET A 90 1.82 7.45 -6.96
C MET A 90 2.16 8.16 -8.26
N LEU A 91 1.64 9.37 -8.48
CA LEU A 91 1.94 10.19 -9.66
C LEU A 91 3.43 10.56 -9.73
N ALA A 92 4.05 10.91 -8.61
CA ALA A 92 5.48 11.21 -8.54
C ALA A 92 6.36 9.98 -8.88
N ARG A 93 5.94 8.76 -8.49
CA ARG A 93 6.66 7.52 -8.80
C ARG A 93 6.41 7.03 -10.23
N ALA A 94 5.18 7.17 -10.72
CA ALA A 94 4.82 6.84 -12.11
C ALA A 94 5.58 7.73 -13.11
N THR A 95 5.69 9.04 -12.84
CA THR A 95 6.46 9.97 -13.69
C THR A 95 7.96 9.68 -13.69
N LYS A 96 8.54 9.27 -12.55
CA LYS A 96 9.96 8.85 -12.48
C LYS A 96 10.27 7.61 -13.32
N LYS A 97 9.32 6.68 -13.46
CA LYS A 97 9.51 5.45 -14.26
C LYS A 97 9.44 5.68 -15.77
N ASN A 98 8.90 6.80 -16.24
CA ASN A 98 8.69 7.09 -17.67
C ASN A 98 9.81 7.94 -18.30
N VAL A 99 10.91 8.20 -17.57
CA VAL A 99 12.03 9.05 -18.00
C VAL A 99 13.36 8.26 -18.10
N VAL A 100 13.31 6.93 -18.13
CA VAL A 100 14.49 6.08 -18.40
C VAL A 100 14.18 5.14 -19.57
#